data_AF-A0A955M321-F1
#
_entry.id   AF-A0A955M321-F1
#
_cell.length_a   1.000
_cell.length_b   1.000
_cell.length_c   1.000
_cell.angle_alpha   90.00
_cell.angle_beta   90.00
_cell.angle_gamma   90.00
#
_symmetry.space_group_name_H-M   'P 1'
#
loop_
_entity.id
_entity.type
_entity.pdbx_description
1 polymer ?
#
loop_
_entity_poly.entity_id
_entity_poly.type
_entity_poly.pdbx_seq_one_letter_code
_entity_poly.pdbx_strand_id
1 'polypeptide(L)'
;MRTLLKTLFITSCLWGMLLYWWKPADNLVAVKPVNWQQKYKDDITDPKPSFGAMKKKKKIIRENQTQPTIEEYIRSKTADCTFETTDPKWQSWIDRRLNSPNIHFDQYSFFKNNDPVFSNLGNTIFGYIKIITPQGGYYASFDLLETDELGKKHVPTALRYPTRNLAFMLAGIICFIFMGKKFVGPKRDLVMQSTAGTGMHVFMGIFTGGWALILLPFFYHWRYEGPPFIFLGGFTVIIGVIGLSLFGYQCVFVEKLIREGNHLAHWTYPAQEWQSITEQEYKTERREKQMLLIFISTIILIVGGIFWIAVRDEAATIVFICLLGLIALLAVIAILVPWLNYRRNIKQTGEIFIGENGVYLNGAVHTWRLLGSRIEVCERQEEPFSCIHIVYSYWMMAGRILYFYRNNAVIRIPIPKDKEDEAKKIISTLTNG
;
A
#
# COMPACT_ATOMS: atom_id res chain seq x y z
N MET A 1 -25.06 -3.60 -10.81
CA MET A 1 -24.27 -4.85 -10.65
C MET A 1 -23.13 -5.03 -11.67
N ARG A 2 -23.36 -4.90 -13.00
CA ARG A 2 -22.29 -5.10 -14.02
C ARG A 2 -21.04 -4.21 -13.83
N THR A 3 -21.21 -2.94 -13.47
CA THR A 3 -20.09 -2.00 -13.27
C THR A 3 -19.19 -2.38 -12.08
N LEU A 4 -19.78 -3.01 -11.05
CA LEU A 4 -19.04 -3.45 -9.88
C LEU A 4 -18.20 -4.66 -10.16
N LEU A 5 -18.76 -5.65 -10.85
CA LEU A 5 -18.02 -6.84 -11.24
C LEU A 5 -16.79 -6.48 -12.09
N LYS A 6 -16.94 -5.48 -12.99
CA LYS A 6 -15.82 -4.95 -13.77
C LYS A 6 -14.75 -4.31 -12.89
N THR A 7 -15.15 -3.47 -11.92
CA THR A 7 -14.20 -2.80 -11.02
C THR A 7 -13.45 -3.81 -10.18
N LEU A 8 -14.17 -4.77 -9.60
CA LEU A 8 -13.61 -5.89 -8.85
C LEU A 8 -12.56 -6.62 -9.68
N PHE A 9 -12.89 -7.00 -10.91
CA PHE A 9 -11.96 -7.68 -11.81
C PHE A 9 -10.71 -6.84 -12.09
N ILE A 10 -10.87 -5.55 -12.43
CA ILE A 10 -9.75 -4.65 -12.74
C ILE A 10 -8.82 -4.48 -11.53
N THR A 11 -9.37 -4.22 -10.34
CA THR A 11 -8.56 -4.01 -9.14
C THR A 11 -7.90 -5.31 -8.69
N SER A 12 -8.60 -6.45 -8.76
CA SER A 12 -8.00 -7.77 -8.52
C SER A 12 -6.87 -8.10 -9.49
N CYS A 13 -7.03 -7.81 -10.79
CA CYS A 13 -5.96 -7.99 -11.77
C CYS A 13 -4.76 -7.09 -11.47
N LEU A 14 -4.98 -5.83 -11.11
CA LEU A 14 -3.92 -4.90 -10.74
C LEU A 14 -3.12 -5.43 -9.54
N TRP A 15 -3.81 -5.85 -8.48
CA TRP A 15 -3.15 -6.43 -7.31
C TRP A 15 -2.42 -7.73 -7.63
N GLY A 16 -3.02 -8.62 -8.44
CA GLY A 16 -2.36 -9.85 -8.89
C GLY A 16 -1.09 -9.58 -9.69
N MET A 17 -1.11 -8.58 -10.59
CA MET A 17 0.08 -8.14 -11.33
C MET A 17 1.15 -7.58 -10.39
N LEU A 18 0.78 -6.76 -9.41
CA LEU A 18 1.71 -6.21 -8.42
C LEU A 18 2.33 -7.31 -7.56
N LEU A 19 1.55 -8.29 -7.10
CA LEU A 19 2.03 -9.43 -6.34
C LEU A 19 2.97 -10.30 -7.17
N TYR A 20 2.63 -10.55 -8.43
CA TYR A 20 3.47 -11.32 -9.35
C TYR A 20 4.78 -10.60 -9.68
N TRP A 21 4.73 -9.28 -9.85
CA TRP A 21 5.88 -8.42 -10.11
C TRP A 21 6.91 -8.44 -8.98
N TRP A 22 6.44 -8.51 -7.74
CA TRP A 22 7.30 -8.60 -6.55
C TRP A 22 7.61 -10.02 -6.12
N LYS A 23 7.14 -11.05 -6.84
CA LYS A 23 7.35 -12.45 -6.48
C LYS A 23 8.86 -12.74 -6.38
N PRO A 24 9.36 -13.20 -5.22
CA PRO A 24 10.74 -13.62 -5.08
C PRO A 24 10.99 -14.90 -5.88
N ALA A 25 12.26 -15.16 -6.21
CA ALA A 25 12.65 -16.47 -6.70
C ALA A 25 12.33 -17.55 -5.66
N ASP A 26 11.78 -18.69 -6.09
CA ASP A 26 11.27 -19.72 -5.19
C ASP A 26 12.38 -20.23 -4.25
N ASN A 27 13.53 -20.65 -4.79
CA ASN A 27 14.76 -20.96 -4.05
C ASN A 27 15.99 -20.64 -4.92
N LEU A 28 17.06 -20.15 -4.31
CA LEU A 28 18.36 -19.95 -4.98
C LEU A 28 19.44 -20.80 -4.32
N VAL A 29 20.35 -21.36 -5.11
CA VAL A 29 21.53 -22.04 -4.57
C VAL A 29 22.68 -21.05 -4.54
N ALA A 30 23.19 -20.74 -3.35
CA ALA A 30 24.37 -19.92 -3.15
C ALA A 30 25.61 -20.80 -3.08
N VAL A 31 26.49 -20.68 -4.06
CA VAL A 31 27.74 -21.45 -4.16
C VAL A 31 28.93 -20.55 -3.86
N LYS A 32 29.83 -21.01 -3.00
CA LYS A 32 31.05 -20.32 -2.60
C LYS A 32 32.24 -21.28 -2.74
N PRO A 33 33.32 -20.90 -3.44
CA PRO A 33 34.54 -21.71 -3.49
C PRO A 33 35.13 -21.84 -2.09
N VAL A 34 35.65 -23.03 -1.75
CA VAL A 34 36.21 -23.30 -0.42
C VAL A 34 37.72 -23.51 -0.54
N ASN A 35 38.50 -22.60 0.02
CA ASN A 35 39.93 -22.79 0.21
C ASN A 35 40.15 -23.59 1.51
N TRP A 36 40.19 -24.92 1.39
CA TRP A 36 40.39 -25.80 2.54
C TRP A 36 41.75 -25.63 3.22
N GLN A 37 42.79 -25.26 2.47
CA GLN A 37 44.11 -24.99 3.07
C GLN A 37 44.04 -23.77 3.99
N GLN A 38 43.36 -22.71 3.56
CA GLN A 38 43.18 -21.53 4.39
C GLN A 38 42.28 -21.83 5.60
N LYS A 39 41.12 -22.48 5.41
CA LYS A 39 40.25 -22.89 6.54
C LYS A 39 40.98 -23.79 7.54
N TYR A 40 41.79 -24.73 7.06
CA TYR A 40 42.61 -25.62 7.89
C TYR A 40 43.63 -24.83 8.70
N LYS A 41 44.35 -23.89 8.05
CA LYS A 41 45.25 -22.96 8.74
C LYS A 41 44.49 -22.16 9.78
N ASP A 42 43.42 -21.46 9.41
CA ASP A 42 42.65 -20.59 10.31
C ASP A 42 42.15 -21.35 11.56
N ASP A 43 41.56 -22.54 11.39
CA ASP A 43 41.04 -23.34 12.51
C ASP A 43 42.15 -23.82 13.47
N ILE A 44 43.36 -24.03 12.93
CA ILE A 44 44.54 -24.48 13.69
C ILE A 44 45.29 -23.30 14.32
N THR A 45 45.56 -22.25 13.56
CA THR A 45 46.41 -21.11 13.94
C THR A 45 45.67 -20.06 14.75
N ASP A 46 44.40 -19.78 14.48
CA ASP A 46 43.68 -18.68 15.13
C ASP A 46 42.24 -19.09 15.54
N PRO A 47 42.08 -19.79 16.68
CA PRO A 47 40.75 -20.09 17.17
C PRO A 47 40.06 -18.77 17.51
N LYS A 48 38.92 -18.49 16.83
CA LYS A 48 38.00 -17.39 17.15
C LYS A 48 38.00 -17.15 18.66
N PRO A 49 38.21 -15.91 19.13
CA PRO A 49 38.46 -15.62 20.54
C PRO A 49 37.32 -16.16 21.41
N SER A 50 37.53 -17.33 22.01
CA SER A 50 36.64 -17.86 23.04
C SER A 50 36.95 -17.13 24.34
N PHE A 51 36.00 -16.39 24.88
CA PHE A 51 36.16 -15.69 26.16
C PHE A 51 36.44 -16.68 27.31
N GLY A 52 37.44 -16.38 28.16
CA GLY A 52 37.64 -17.02 29.47
C GLY A 52 38.45 -18.33 29.51
N ALA A 53 38.26 -19.07 30.61
CA ALA A 53 39.04 -20.26 31.01
C ALA A 53 39.03 -21.44 30.00
N MET A 54 38.08 -21.45 29.05
CA MET A 54 38.06 -22.40 27.94
C MET A 54 39.29 -22.29 27.02
N LYS A 55 39.92 -21.12 26.92
CA LYS A 55 41.09 -20.92 26.06
C LYS A 55 42.29 -21.77 26.51
N LYS A 56 42.56 -21.83 27.82
CA LYS A 56 43.66 -22.65 28.39
C LYS A 56 43.39 -24.15 28.25
N LYS A 57 42.15 -24.60 28.51
CA LYS A 57 41.78 -26.03 28.40
C LYS A 57 41.82 -26.52 26.95
N LYS A 58 41.36 -25.73 25.98
CA LYS A 58 41.47 -26.05 24.54
C LYS A 58 42.92 -26.10 24.05
N LYS A 59 43.80 -25.25 24.60
CA LYS A 59 45.23 -25.26 24.25
C LYS A 59 45.91 -26.57 24.71
N ILE A 60 45.68 -26.99 25.95
CA ILE A 60 46.28 -28.23 26.51
C ILE A 60 45.75 -29.48 25.78
N ILE A 61 44.45 -29.53 25.45
CA ILE A 61 43.88 -30.64 24.67
C ILE A 61 44.49 -30.70 23.26
N ARG A 62 44.78 -29.56 22.64
CA ARG A 62 45.39 -29.48 21.30
C ARG A 62 46.87 -29.86 21.28
N GLU A 63 47.66 -29.49 22.30
CA GLU A 63 49.08 -29.84 22.38
C GLU A 63 49.29 -31.36 22.45
N ASN A 64 48.31 -32.10 22.96
CA ASN A 64 48.34 -33.56 23.06
C ASN A 64 47.58 -34.30 21.94
N GLN A 65 46.87 -33.60 21.04
CA GLN A 65 46.19 -34.21 19.89
C GLN A 65 47.07 -34.11 18.65
N THR A 66 47.35 -35.24 18.00
CA THR A 66 47.92 -35.26 16.65
C THR A 66 47.02 -34.47 15.71
N GLN A 67 47.58 -33.44 15.08
CA GLN A 67 46.83 -32.64 14.13
C GLN A 67 46.43 -33.54 12.96
N PRO A 68 45.12 -33.60 12.61
CA PRO A 68 44.68 -34.41 11.49
C PRO A 68 45.33 -33.88 10.21
N THR A 69 45.66 -34.77 9.28
CA THR A 69 46.08 -34.36 7.94
C THR A 69 44.99 -33.51 7.28
N ILE A 70 45.35 -32.67 6.31
CA ILE A 70 44.36 -31.83 5.61
C ILE A 70 43.25 -32.68 4.96
N GLU A 71 43.57 -33.89 4.50
CA GLU A 71 42.63 -34.83 3.92
C GLU A 71 41.65 -35.39 4.95
N GLU A 72 42.14 -35.76 6.14
CA GLU A 72 41.29 -36.17 7.26
C GLU A 72 40.42 -35.01 7.75
N TYR A 73 40.97 -33.78 7.78
CA TYR A 73 40.22 -32.59 8.12
C TYR A 73 39.08 -32.34 7.11
N ILE A 74 39.37 -32.36 5.81
CA ILE A 74 38.35 -32.20 4.76
C ILE A 74 37.30 -33.30 4.90
N ARG A 75 37.73 -34.57 4.96
CA ARG A 75 36.82 -35.71 5.13
C ARG A 75 35.93 -35.54 6.37
N SER A 76 36.48 -35.11 7.50
CA SER A 76 35.70 -34.88 8.73
C SER A 76 34.67 -33.76 8.60
N LYS A 77 34.93 -32.74 7.77
CA LYS A 77 34.03 -31.61 7.55
C LYS A 77 32.97 -31.87 6.48
N THR A 78 33.19 -32.85 5.61
CA THR A 78 32.34 -33.09 4.44
C THR A 78 31.74 -34.50 4.37
N ALA A 79 32.06 -35.39 5.31
CA ALA A 79 31.75 -36.83 5.30
C ALA A 79 30.33 -37.19 4.84
N ASP A 80 29.33 -36.40 5.24
CA ASP A 80 27.92 -36.71 4.98
C ASP A 80 27.23 -35.72 4.02
N CYS A 81 27.97 -34.74 3.49
CA CYS A 81 27.40 -33.65 2.69
C CYS A 81 28.18 -33.38 1.39
N THR A 82 28.96 -34.35 0.87
CA THR A 82 29.73 -34.16 -0.36
C THR A 82 29.03 -34.75 -1.58
N PHE A 83 28.83 -33.93 -2.61
CA PHE A 83 28.44 -34.36 -3.94
C PHE A 83 29.66 -34.33 -4.86
N GLU A 84 30.06 -35.48 -5.40
CA GLU A 84 31.15 -35.57 -6.36
C GLU A 84 30.61 -35.46 -7.79
N THR A 85 31.28 -34.67 -8.62
CA THR A 85 30.87 -34.48 -10.02
C THR A 85 32.06 -34.28 -10.96
N THR A 86 31.93 -34.83 -12.16
CA THR A 86 32.85 -34.67 -13.29
C THR A 86 32.17 -33.90 -14.44
N ASP A 87 31.02 -33.25 -14.21
CA ASP A 87 30.29 -32.53 -15.26
C ASP A 87 31.14 -31.36 -15.78
N PRO A 88 31.45 -31.31 -17.10
CA PRO A 88 32.20 -30.21 -17.70
C PRO A 88 31.61 -28.82 -17.44
N LYS A 89 30.29 -28.71 -17.18
CA LYS A 89 29.64 -27.44 -16.84
C LYS A 89 30.19 -26.85 -15.54
N TRP A 90 30.39 -27.68 -14.52
CA TRP A 90 30.98 -27.27 -13.24
C TRP A 90 32.41 -26.80 -13.42
N GLN A 91 33.18 -27.51 -14.25
CA GLN A 91 34.53 -27.12 -14.60
C GLN A 91 34.54 -25.75 -15.30
N SER A 92 33.70 -25.54 -16.32
CA SER A 92 33.60 -24.25 -17.01
C SER A 92 33.17 -23.09 -16.12
N TRP A 93 32.36 -23.35 -15.08
CA TRP A 93 31.95 -22.36 -14.10
C TRP A 93 33.09 -22.03 -13.14
N ILE A 94 33.76 -23.06 -12.62
CA ILE A 94 34.95 -22.91 -11.80
C ILE A 94 36.03 -22.14 -12.55
N ASP A 95 36.34 -22.50 -13.79
CA ASP A 95 37.42 -21.89 -14.56
C ASP A 95 37.16 -20.41 -14.81
N ARG A 96 35.91 -20.04 -15.15
CA ARG A 96 35.53 -18.63 -15.32
C ARG A 96 35.62 -17.83 -14.03
N ARG A 97 35.38 -18.46 -12.87
CA ARG A 97 35.43 -17.79 -11.57
C ARG A 97 36.84 -17.78 -11.01
N LEU A 98 37.50 -18.92 -10.87
CA LEU A 98 38.84 -19.08 -10.29
C LEU A 98 39.98 -18.47 -11.11
N ASN A 99 39.79 -18.26 -12.43
CA ASN A 99 40.79 -17.59 -13.26
C ASN A 99 40.51 -16.09 -13.47
N SER A 100 39.48 -15.53 -12.83
CA SER A 100 39.23 -14.10 -12.88
C SER A 100 40.20 -13.36 -11.94
N PRO A 101 40.95 -12.34 -12.40
CA PRO A 101 41.97 -11.68 -11.57
C PRO A 101 41.41 -10.94 -10.32
N ASN A 102 40.09 -10.81 -10.20
CA ASN A 102 39.41 -10.09 -9.10
C ASN A 102 38.58 -11.01 -8.18
N ILE A 103 39.03 -12.24 -7.91
CA ILE A 103 38.28 -13.16 -7.04
C ILE A 103 38.38 -12.73 -5.58
N HIS A 104 37.25 -12.27 -5.05
CA HIS A 104 37.01 -12.34 -3.63
C HIS A 104 36.44 -13.73 -3.32
N PHE A 105 37.24 -14.61 -2.71
CA PHE A 105 36.81 -15.94 -2.24
C PHE A 105 35.62 -15.87 -1.27
N ASP A 106 35.27 -14.68 -0.79
CA ASP A 106 34.12 -14.42 0.07
C ASP A 106 32.80 -14.12 -0.64
N GLN A 107 32.78 -14.01 -1.97
CA GLN A 107 31.57 -13.73 -2.71
C GLN A 107 30.82 -15.00 -3.10
N TYR A 108 29.53 -15.05 -2.74
CA TYR A 108 28.61 -16.07 -3.21
C TYR A 108 28.25 -15.86 -4.68
N SER A 109 28.14 -16.96 -5.42
CA SER A 109 27.45 -17.00 -6.71
C SER A 109 26.07 -17.62 -6.51
N PHE A 110 25.05 -17.05 -7.14
CA PHE A 110 23.67 -17.51 -6.96
C PHE A 110 23.17 -18.17 -8.24
N PHE A 111 22.55 -19.33 -8.10
CA PHE A 111 21.98 -20.11 -9.18
C PHE A 111 20.51 -20.40 -8.91
N LYS A 112 19.74 -20.65 -9.97
CA LYS A 112 18.36 -21.10 -9.81
C LYS A 112 18.36 -22.56 -9.38
N ASN A 113 17.46 -22.94 -8.48
CA ASN A 113 17.34 -24.33 -8.02
C ASN A 113 17.00 -25.32 -9.15
N ASN A 114 16.39 -24.85 -10.24
CA ASN A 114 16.03 -25.67 -11.40
C ASN A 114 17.12 -25.77 -12.48
N ASP A 115 18.31 -25.21 -12.22
CA ASP A 115 19.44 -25.36 -13.14
C ASP A 115 19.86 -26.85 -13.13
N PRO A 116 19.96 -27.53 -14.30
CA PRO A 116 20.25 -28.97 -14.39
C PRO A 116 21.46 -29.45 -13.59
N VAL A 117 22.38 -28.53 -13.31
CA VAL A 117 23.60 -28.77 -12.55
C VAL A 117 23.32 -29.09 -11.07
N PHE A 118 22.16 -28.66 -10.54
CA PHE A 118 21.75 -28.82 -9.14
C PHE A 118 20.62 -29.84 -8.94
N SER A 119 20.07 -30.43 -10.02
CA SER A 119 18.92 -31.34 -9.94
C SER A 119 19.18 -32.58 -9.07
N ASN A 120 20.45 -32.97 -8.91
CA ASN A 120 20.86 -34.16 -8.17
C ASN A 120 21.14 -33.91 -6.68
N LEU A 121 21.07 -32.66 -6.20
CA LEU A 121 21.41 -32.32 -4.80
C LEU A 121 20.29 -32.65 -3.79
N GLY A 122 19.12 -33.06 -4.28
CA GLY A 122 17.96 -33.39 -3.44
C GLY A 122 17.47 -32.18 -2.63
N ASN A 123 16.85 -32.45 -1.46
CA ASN A 123 16.36 -31.42 -0.54
C ASN A 123 17.43 -30.98 0.48
N THR A 124 18.71 -31.17 0.16
CA THR A 124 19.82 -30.86 1.07
C THR A 124 20.00 -29.35 1.18
N ILE A 125 19.82 -28.80 2.38
CA ILE A 125 19.89 -27.34 2.61
C ILE A 125 21.34 -26.83 2.44
N PHE A 126 22.33 -27.60 2.86
CA PHE A 126 23.74 -27.19 2.79
C PHE A 126 24.64 -28.39 2.49
N GLY A 127 25.67 -28.19 1.68
CA GLY A 127 26.70 -29.19 1.45
C GLY A 127 27.92 -28.70 0.70
N TYR A 128 28.70 -29.64 0.22
CA TYR A 128 29.93 -29.43 -0.53
C TYR A 128 29.86 -30.15 -1.87
N ILE A 129 30.41 -29.52 -2.89
CA ILE A 129 30.57 -30.06 -4.23
C ILE A 129 32.04 -30.26 -4.46
N LYS A 130 32.45 -31.50 -4.72
CA LYS A 130 33.81 -31.84 -5.10
C LYS A 130 33.85 -32.04 -6.61
N ILE A 131 34.55 -31.13 -7.28
CA ILE A 131 34.65 -31.07 -8.74
C ILE A 131 35.98 -31.70 -9.12
N ILE A 132 35.92 -32.86 -9.76
CA ILE A 132 37.11 -33.65 -10.11
C ILE A 132 37.60 -33.18 -11.48
N THR A 133 38.82 -32.64 -11.52
CA THR A 133 39.49 -32.22 -12.76
C THR A 133 40.79 -33.02 -12.96
N PRO A 134 41.34 -33.07 -14.19
CA PRO A 134 42.65 -33.71 -14.43
C PRO A 134 43.80 -33.12 -13.60
N GLN A 135 43.67 -31.88 -13.14
CA GLN A 135 44.68 -31.14 -12.38
C GLN A 135 44.49 -31.27 -10.85
N GLY A 136 43.38 -31.88 -10.40
CA GLY A 136 43.05 -32.03 -8.98
C GLY A 136 41.56 -31.86 -8.68
N GLY A 137 41.19 -32.04 -7.41
CA GLY A 137 39.81 -31.85 -6.93
C GLY A 137 39.61 -30.46 -6.33
N TYR A 138 38.63 -29.70 -6.84
CA TYR A 138 38.22 -28.43 -6.25
C TYR A 138 36.98 -28.62 -5.38
N TYR A 139 36.85 -27.82 -4.32
CA TYR A 139 35.67 -27.84 -3.45
C TYR A 139 34.94 -26.51 -3.49
N ALA A 140 33.61 -26.59 -3.57
CA ALA A 140 32.71 -25.47 -3.36
C ALA A 140 31.66 -25.84 -2.32
N SER A 141 31.34 -24.94 -1.40
CA SER A 141 30.19 -25.09 -0.52
C SER A 141 28.96 -24.53 -1.20
N PHE A 142 27.83 -25.20 -1.11
CA PHE A 142 26.55 -24.69 -1.55
C PHE A 142 25.58 -24.58 -0.38
N ASP A 143 24.69 -23.61 -0.48
CA ASP A 143 23.66 -23.32 0.51
C ASP A 143 22.36 -22.98 -0.22
N LEU A 144 21.30 -23.73 0.04
CA LEU A 144 19.98 -23.51 -0.53
C LEU A 144 19.32 -22.37 0.25
N LEU A 145 19.24 -21.21 -0.38
CA LEU A 145 18.61 -20.04 0.19
C LEU A 145 17.10 -20.13 0.01
N GLU A 146 16.43 -20.24 1.14
CA GLU A 146 14.99 -19.98 1.23
C GLU A 146 14.68 -18.50 0.95
N THR A 147 13.43 -18.23 0.60
CA THR A 147 12.96 -16.90 0.20
C THR A 147 13.23 -15.81 1.26
N ASP A 148 13.17 -16.15 2.55
CA ASP A 148 13.41 -15.25 3.67
C ASP A 148 14.90 -14.89 3.84
N GLU A 149 15.81 -15.77 3.43
CA GLU A 149 17.26 -15.54 3.48
C GLU A 149 17.79 -14.67 2.34
N LEU A 150 17.04 -14.58 1.24
CA LEU A 150 17.41 -13.77 0.06
C LEU A 150 17.62 -12.28 0.39
N GLY A 151 17.03 -11.79 1.49
CA GLY A 151 17.23 -10.42 1.98
C GLY A 151 18.50 -10.22 2.82
N LYS A 152 18.98 -11.27 3.47
CA LYS A 152 20.14 -11.22 4.38
C LYS A 152 21.46 -11.33 3.60
N LYS A 153 21.48 -12.13 2.54
CA LYS A 153 22.64 -12.26 1.64
C LYS A 153 22.54 -11.20 0.53
N HIS A 154 23.67 -10.66 0.07
CA HIS A 154 23.72 -9.64 -0.99
C HIS A 154 23.39 -10.24 -2.38
N VAL A 155 22.20 -10.83 -2.51
CA VAL A 155 21.71 -11.44 -3.75
C VAL A 155 21.40 -10.33 -4.76
N PRO A 156 21.89 -10.41 -6.01
CA PRO A 156 21.55 -9.45 -7.04
C PRO A 156 20.03 -9.35 -7.25
N THR A 157 19.50 -8.14 -7.35
CA THR A 157 18.05 -7.87 -7.48
C THR A 157 17.40 -8.62 -8.64
N ALA A 158 18.11 -8.79 -9.76
CA ALA A 158 17.61 -9.51 -10.94
C ALA A 158 17.40 -11.02 -10.70
N LEU A 159 18.18 -11.62 -9.80
CA LEU A 159 18.00 -13.02 -9.39
C LEU A 159 16.99 -13.15 -8.26
N ARG A 160 16.95 -12.17 -7.36
CA ARG A 160 15.98 -12.14 -6.26
C ARG A 160 14.54 -11.96 -6.75
N TYR A 161 14.32 -11.13 -7.76
CA TYR A 161 13.00 -10.84 -8.34
C TYR A 161 13.02 -11.06 -9.86
N PRO A 162 12.95 -12.32 -10.32
CA PRO A 162 13.14 -12.66 -11.74
C PRO A 162 12.04 -12.07 -12.65
N THR A 163 10.87 -11.75 -12.09
CA THR A 163 9.72 -11.19 -12.81
C THR A 163 9.76 -9.66 -12.92
N ARG A 164 10.72 -8.99 -12.25
CA ARG A 164 10.85 -7.52 -12.21
C ARG A 164 11.47 -6.94 -13.50
N ASN A 165 10.96 -7.34 -14.66
CA ASN A 165 11.39 -6.81 -15.94
C ASN A 165 10.54 -5.59 -16.33
N LEU A 166 11.15 -4.40 -16.38
CA LEU A 166 10.50 -3.11 -16.62
C LEU A 166 9.45 -3.13 -17.76
N ALA A 167 9.66 -3.92 -18.81
CA ALA A 167 8.71 -4.10 -19.91
C ALA A 167 7.36 -4.68 -19.45
N PHE A 168 7.35 -5.64 -18.51
CA PHE A 168 6.11 -6.23 -17.99
C PHE A 168 5.32 -5.24 -17.11
N MET A 169 5.99 -4.37 -16.33
CA MET A 169 5.30 -3.33 -15.56
C MET A 169 4.69 -2.30 -16.50
N LEU A 170 5.44 -1.83 -17.50
CA LEU A 170 4.92 -0.90 -18.49
C LEU A 170 3.73 -1.52 -19.25
N ALA A 171 3.83 -2.79 -19.66
CA ALA A 171 2.71 -3.49 -20.28
C ALA A 171 1.49 -3.60 -19.35
N GLY A 172 1.71 -3.90 -18.07
CA GLY A 172 0.65 -3.93 -17.05
C GLY A 172 -0.02 -2.57 -16.85
N ILE A 173 0.76 -1.49 -16.75
CA ILE A 173 0.27 -0.10 -16.65
C ILE A 173 -0.49 0.29 -17.91
N ILE A 174 0.04 0.01 -19.10
CA ILE A 174 -0.62 0.27 -20.38
C ILE A 174 -1.95 -0.49 -20.44
N CYS A 175 -1.94 -1.79 -20.11
CA CYS A 175 -3.15 -2.61 -20.07
C CYS A 175 -4.17 -2.04 -19.07
N PHE A 176 -3.73 -1.60 -17.90
CA PHE A 176 -4.57 -0.95 -16.89
C PHE A 176 -5.16 0.37 -17.39
N ILE A 177 -4.38 1.21 -18.08
CA ILE A 177 -4.85 2.47 -18.68
C ILE A 177 -5.86 2.18 -19.79
N PHE A 178 -5.60 1.21 -20.67
CA PHE A 178 -6.50 0.82 -21.75
C PHE A 178 -7.81 0.22 -21.23
N MET A 179 -7.71 -0.64 -20.21
CA MET A 179 -8.87 -1.14 -19.48
C MET A 179 -9.63 0.04 -18.87
N GLY A 180 -8.97 0.91 -18.10
CA GLY A 180 -9.57 2.11 -17.52
C GLY A 180 -10.32 2.96 -18.54
N LYS A 181 -9.70 3.28 -19.69
CA LYS A 181 -10.33 4.07 -20.76
C LYS A 181 -11.50 3.37 -21.44
N LYS A 182 -11.44 2.05 -21.65
CA LYS A 182 -12.52 1.27 -22.28
C LYS A 182 -13.67 0.99 -21.29
N PHE A 183 -13.39 0.99 -19.99
CA PHE A 183 -14.36 0.71 -18.93
C PHE A 183 -15.00 1.96 -18.32
N VAL A 184 -14.35 3.12 -18.42
CA VAL A 184 -15.00 4.43 -18.29
C VAL A 184 -15.81 4.63 -19.56
N GLY A 185 -17.00 4.03 -19.60
CA GLY A 185 -17.93 4.11 -20.71
C GLY A 185 -18.26 5.56 -21.09
N PRO A 186 -18.97 5.78 -22.22
CA PRO A 186 -19.31 7.12 -22.67
C PRO A 186 -20.02 7.88 -21.55
N LYS A 187 -19.41 9.01 -21.15
CA LYS A 187 -19.71 10.08 -20.17
C LYS A 187 -21.16 10.35 -19.68
N ARG A 188 -22.07 9.38 -19.59
CA ARG A 188 -23.51 9.66 -19.41
C ARG A 188 -24.19 9.04 -18.19
N ASP A 189 -23.53 8.21 -17.39
CA ASP A 189 -24.16 7.74 -16.14
C ASP A 189 -23.82 8.65 -14.96
N LEU A 190 -24.71 9.61 -14.68
CA LEU A 190 -24.59 10.54 -13.55
C LEU A 190 -24.40 9.81 -12.21
N VAL A 191 -25.02 8.63 -12.06
CA VAL A 191 -24.89 7.79 -10.85
C VAL A 191 -23.43 7.38 -10.62
N MET A 192 -22.73 6.94 -11.66
CA MET A 192 -21.36 6.46 -11.55
C MET A 192 -20.33 7.61 -11.46
N GLN A 193 -20.65 8.77 -12.03
CA GLN A 193 -19.81 9.98 -11.89
C GLN A 193 -19.97 10.67 -10.55
N SER A 194 -21.00 10.30 -9.78
CA SER A 194 -21.24 10.84 -8.47
C SER A 194 -20.11 10.47 -7.47
N THR A 195 -20.06 11.18 -6.35
CA THR A 195 -19.20 10.83 -5.21
C THR A 195 -19.54 9.44 -4.68
N ALA A 196 -20.79 8.99 -4.80
CA ALA A 196 -21.18 7.65 -4.42
C ALA A 196 -20.57 6.59 -5.33
N GLY A 197 -20.68 6.77 -6.65
CA GLY A 197 -20.06 5.88 -7.64
C GLY A 197 -18.53 5.84 -7.51
N THR A 198 -17.91 7.01 -7.40
CA THR A 198 -16.45 7.13 -7.20
C THR A 198 -16.02 6.47 -5.89
N GLY A 199 -16.73 6.72 -4.79
CA GLY A 199 -16.49 6.09 -3.50
C GLY A 199 -16.58 4.57 -3.59
N MET A 200 -17.60 4.06 -4.26
CA MET A 200 -17.78 2.63 -4.49
C MET A 200 -16.59 2.00 -5.22
N HIS A 201 -16.04 2.67 -6.25
CA HIS A 201 -14.83 2.21 -6.95
C HIS A 201 -13.59 2.19 -6.04
N VAL A 202 -13.39 3.25 -5.24
CA VAL A 202 -12.26 3.34 -4.30
C VAL A 202 -12.34 2.22 -3.26
N PHE A 203 -13.50 2.02 -2.64
CA PHE A 203 -13.68 0.98 -1.62
C PHE A 203 -13.63 -0.43 -2.20
N MET A 204 -13.96 -0.63 -3.48
CA MET A 204 -13.68 -1.90 -4.18
C MET A 204 -12.17 -2.15 -4.31
N GLY A 205 -11.39 -1.11 -4.62
CA GLY A 205 -9.92 -1.16 -4.63
C GLY A 205 -9.34 -1.50 -3.25
N ILE A 206 -9.87 -0.88 -2.18
CA ILE A 206 -9.50 -1.17 -0.79
C ILE A 206 -9.84 -2.62 -0.44
N PHE A 207 -11.06 -3.07 -0.73
CA PHE A 207 -11.52 -4.44 -0.47
C PHE A 207 -10.62 -5.49 -1.13
N THR A 208 -10.35 -5.32 -2.43
CA THR A 208 -9.47 -6.23 -3.18
C THR A 208 -8.02 -6.15 -2.72
N GLY A 209 -7.53 -4.96 -2.33
CA GLY A 209 -6.20 -4.80 -1.74
C GLY A 209 -6.07 -5.49 -0.38
N GLY A 210 -7.12 -5.46 0.44
CA GLY A 210 -7.18 -6.21 1.70
C GLY A 210 -7.05 -7.72 1.45
N TRP A 211 -7.76 -8.26 0.46
CA TRP A 211 -7.60 -9.67 0.05
C TRP A 211 -6.20 -9.97 -0.47
N ALA A 212 -5.62 -9.08 -1.27
CA ALA A 212 -4.25 -9.23 -1.74
C ALA A 212 -3.25 -9.32 -0.57
N LEU A 213 -3.41 -8.48 0.47
CA LEU A 213 -2.60 -8.53 1.68
C LEU A 213 -2.77 -9.83 2.48
N ILE A 214 -4.00 -10.34 2.59
CA ILE A 214 -4.26 -11.64 3.25
C ILE A 214 -3.56 -12.78 2.50
N LEU A 215 -3.63 -12.77 1.17
CA LEU A 215 -3.04 -13.80 0.32
C LEU A 215 -1.51 -13.69 0.19
N LEU A 216 -0.95 -12.54 0.54
CA LEU A 216 0.46 -12.22 0.35
C LEU A 216 1.38 -13.24 1.05
N PRO A 217 1.22 -13.58 2.34
CA PRO A 217 2.11 -14.55 2.99
C PRO A 217 2.07 -15.94 2.34
N PHE A 218 0.91 -16.36 1.83
CA PHE A 218 0.76 -17.64 1.15
C PHE A 218 1.46 -17.64 -0.21
N PHE A 219 1.37 -16.52 -0.94
CA PHE A 219 2.02 -16.37 -2.24
C PHE A 219 3.55 -16.30 -2.14
N TYR A 220 4.07 -15.79 -1.03
CA TYR A 220 5.50 -15.64 -0.76
C TYR A 220 6.07 -16.72 0.17
N HIS A 221 5.24 -17.70 0.58
CA HIS A 221 5.60 -18.75 1.55
C HIS A 221 6.19 -18.21 2.87
N TRP A 222 5.72 -17.05 3.33
CA TRP A 222 6.20 -16.45 4.58
C TRP A 222 5.64 -17.20 5.79
N ARG A 223 6.52 -17.95 6.45
CA ARG A 223 6.15 -18.78 7.61
C ARG A 223 5.99 -17.99 8.90
N TYR A 224 6.85 -17.01 9.16
CA TYR A 224 6.90 -16.27 10.43
C TYR A 224 6.47 -14.80 10.31
N GLU A 225 6.71 -14.18 9.16
CA GLU A 225 6.42 -12.76 8.92
C GLU A 225 5.00 -12.52 8.39
N GLY A 226 4.24 -13.58 8.12
CA GLY A 226 2.90 -13.52 7.54
C GLY A 226 1.79 -12.90 8.40
N PRO A 227 1.68 -13.22 9.70
CA PRO A 227 0.51 -12.83 10.50
C PRO A 227 0.16 -11.33 10.52
N PRO A 228 1.12 -10.37 10.58
CA PRO A 228 0.80 -8.94 10.49
C PRO A 228 0.08 -8.55 9.20
N PHE A 229 0.44 -9.14 8.06
CA PHE A 229 -0.20 -8.85 6.77
C PHE A 229 -1.62 -9.43 6.69
N ILE A 230 -1.83 -10.62 7.26
CA ILE A 230 -3.17 -11.23 7.35
C ILE A 230 -4.08 -10.34 8.22
N PHE A 231 -3.58 -9.88 9.37
CA PHE A 231 -4.34 -9.01 10.26
C PHE A 231 -4.69 -7.66 9.60
N LEU A 232 -3.68 -6.98 9.04
CA LEU A 232 -3.88 -5.71 8.34
C LEU A 232 -4.79 -5.87 7.11
N GLY A 233 -4.63 -6.96 6.37
CA GLY A 233 -5.48 -7.29 5.23
C GLY A 233 -6.91 -7.55 5.64
N GLY A 234 -7.14 -8.31 6.71
CA GLY A 234 -8.46 -8.55 7.30
C GLY A 234 -9.18 -7.26 7.71
N PHE A 235 -8.49 -6.37 8.42
CA PHE A 235 -9.04 -5.05 8.77
C PHE A 235 -9.38 -4.21 7.53
N THR A 236 -8.50 -4.23 6.53
CA THR A 236 -8.70 -3.53 5.25
C THR A 236 -9.91 -4.08 4.49
N VAL A 237 -10.13 -5.40 4.49
CA VAL A 237 -11.33 -6.03 3.92
C VAL A 237 -12.58 -5.54 4.63
N ILE A 238 -12.60 -5.50 5.97
CA ILE A 238 -13.75 -5.01 6.74
C ILE A 238 -14.08 -3.55 6.38
N ILE A 239 -13.07 -2.67 6.32
CA ILE A 239 -13.24 -1.27 5.87
C ILE A 239 -13.82 -1.24 4.45
N GLY A 240 -13.28 -2.08 3.56
CA GLY A 240 -13.78 -2.25 2.19
C GLY A 240 -15.27 -2.60 2.15
N VAL A 241 -15.70 -3.60 2.94
CA VAL A 241 -17.10 -4.04 3.01
C VAL A 241 -18.01 -2.95 3.56
N ILE A 242 -17.61 -2.27 4.64
CA ILE A 242 -18.39 -1.17 5.23
C ILE A 242 -18.57 -0.05 4.20
N GLY A 243 -17.48 0.40 3.57
CA GLY A 243 -17.54 1.46 2.57
C GLY A 243 -18.34 1.06 1.32
N LEU A 244 -18.17 -0.17 0.82
CA LEU A 244 -18.96 -0.68 -0.30
C LEU A 244 -20.46 -0.73 0.02
N SER A 245 -20.82 -1.08 1.25
CA SER A 245 -22.21 -1.10 1.70
C SER A 245 -22.79 0.32 1.76
N LEU A 246 -22.04 1.25 2.36
CA LEU A 246 -22.44 2.66 2.49
C LEU A 246 -22.62 3.33 1.12
N PHE A 247 -21.59 3.25 0.27
CA PHE A 247 -21.62 3.87 -1.06
C PHE A 247 -22.51 3.11 -2.05
N GLY A 248 -22.66 1.81 -1.88
CA GLY A 248 -23.63 1.01 -2.64
C GLY A 248 -25.07 1.44 -2.36
N TYR A 249 -25.42 1.67 -1.09
CA TYR A 249 -26.70 2.26 -0.71
C TYR A 249 -26.90 3.64 -1.35
N GLN A 250 -25.89 4.53 -1.28
CA GLN A 250 -25.97 5.85 -1.89
C GLN A 250 -26.12 5.78 -3.43
N CYS A 251 -25.46 4.82 -4.11
CA CYS A 251 -25.65 4.63 -5.54
C CYS A 251 -27.08 4.23 -5.89
N VAL A 252 -27.67 3.30 -5.14
CA VAL A 252 -29.08 2.91 -5.31
C VAL A 252 -29.98 4.12 -5.07
N PHE A 253 -29.72 4.92 -4.03
CA PHE A 253 -30.45 6.15 -3.76
C PHE A 253 -30.41 7.12 -4.96
N VAL A 254 -29.22 7.41 -5.50
CA VAL A 254 -29.07 8.31 -6.65
C VAL A 254 -29.74 7.74 -7.90
N GLU A 255 -29.66 6.43 -8.11
CA GLU A 255 -30.34 5.77 -9.22
C GLU A 255 -31.87 5.96 -9.12
N LYS A 256 -32.46 5.79 -7.94
CA LYS A 256 -33.88 6.08 -7.70
C LYS A 256 -34.22 7.56 -7.90
N LEU A 257 -33.37 8.45 -7.40
CA LEU A 257 -33.56 9.89 -7.48
C LEU A 257 -33.57 10.40 -8.93
N ILE A 258 -32.62 9.91 -9.74
CA ILE A 258 -32.40 10.38 -11.11
C ILE A 258 -33.25 9.61 -12.13
N ARG A 259 -33.29 8.27 -12.06
CA ARG A 259 -33.91 7.43 -13.11
C ARG A 259 -35.37 7.11 -12.86
N GLU A 260 -35.76 6.92 -11.60
CA GLU A 260 -37.16 6.62 -11.25
C GLU A 260 -37.99 7.89 -11.05
N GLY A 261 -37.37 9.07 -11.07
CA GLY A 261 -38.07 10.35 -10.88
C GLY A 261 -38.48 10.62 -9.43
N ASN A 262 -37.87 9.94 -8.45
CA ASN A 262 -38.16 10.12 -7.02
C ASN A 262 -37.53 11.41 -6.43
N HIS A 263 -37.58 12.51 -7.17
CA HIS A 263 -37.10 13.83 -6.72
C HIS A 263 -38.29 14.78 -6.56
N LEU A 264 -38.22 15.62 -5.53
CA LEU A 264 -39.12 16.74 -5.28
C LEU A 264 -38.92 17.86 -6.32
N ALA A 265 -37.67 18.08 -6.72
CA ALA A 265 -37.33 19.03 -7.77
C ALA A 265 -36.04 18.65 -8.49
N HIS A 266 -35.95 19.10 -9.74
CA HIS A 266 -34.76 19.00 -10.57
C HIS A 266 -34.44 20.37 -11.16
N TRP A 267 -33.26 20.89 -10.84
CA TRP A 267 -32.79 22.19 -11.30
C TRP A 267 -31.53 22.05 -12.15
N THR A 268 -31.49 22.85 -13.22
CA THR A 268 -30.36 22.94 -14.15
C THR A 268 -29.95 24.39 -14.29
N TYR A 269 -28.66 24.68 -14.18
CA TYR A 269 -28.16 26.06 -14.24
C TYR A 269 -27.44 26.33 -15.55
N PRO A 270 -27.54 27.56 -16.09
CA PRO A 270 -26.63 28.03 -17.12
C PRO A 270 -25.18 27.96 -16.62
N ALA A 271 -24.26 27.57 -17.50
CA ALA A 271 -22.85 27.38 -17.14
C ALA A 271 -22.21 28.63 -16.47
N GLN A 272 -22.60 29.84 -16.91
CA GLN A 272 -22.10 31.10 -16.34
C GLN A 272 -22.61 31.33 -14.91
N GLU A 273 -23.88 31.04 -14.65
CA GLU A 273 -24.48 31.17 -13.32
C GLU A 273 -23.86 30.15 -12.36
N TRP A 274 -23.74 28.89 -12.81
CA TRP A 274 -23.10 27.83 -12.03
C TRP A 274 -21.64 28.13 -11.70
N GLN A 275 -20.88 28.69 -12.67
CA GLN A 275 -19.50 29.10 -12.44
C GLN A 275 -19.42 30.18 -11.36
N SER A 276 -20.27 31.22 -11.42
CA SER A 276 -20.31 32.29 -10.42
C SER A 276 -20.59 31.73 -9.02
N ILE A 277 -21.58 30.84 -8.89
CA ILE A 277 -21.91 30.17 -7.62
C ILE A 277 -20.72 29.35 -7.11
N THR A 278 -20.10 28.56 -8.00
CA THR A 278 -18.94 27.71 -7.67
C THR A 278 -17.74 28.54 -7.21
N GLU A 279 -17.49 29.70 -7.83
CA GLU A 279 -16.42 30.61 -7.44
C GLU A 279 -16.66 31.25 -6.06
N GLN A 280 -17.91 31.61 -5.76
CA GLN A 280 -18.29 32.13 -4.44
C GLN A 280 -18.13 31.05 -3.36
N GLU A 281 -18.63 29.84 -3.60
CA GLU A 281 -18.50 28.72 -2.66
C GLU A 281 -17.03 28.37 -2.40
N TYR A 282 -16.19 28.37 -3.46
CA TYR A 282 -14.75 28.12 -3.32
C TYR A 282 -14.04 29.19 -2.48
N LYS A 283 -14.39 30.48 -2.65
CA LYS A 283 -13.82 31.55 -1.82
C LYS A 283 -14.17 31.37 -0.36
N THR A 284 -15.42 31.02 -0.06
CA THR A 284 -15.91 30.75 1.30
C THR A 284 -15.21 29.53 1.90
N GLU A 285 -15.24 28.37 1.22
CA GLU A 285 -14.62 27.12 1.69
C GLU A 285 -13.11 27.29 1.91
N ARG A 286 -12.42 27.97 0.98
CA ARG A 286 -10.99 28.26 1.10
C ARG A 286 -10.70 29.14 2.32
N ARG A 287 -11.48 30.20 2.54
CA ARG A 287 -11.29 31.11 3.69
C ARG A 287 -11.49 30.38 5.01
N GLU A 288 -12.56 29.58 5.13
CA GLU A 288 -12.85 28.78 6.32
C GLU A 288 -11.70 27.80 6.64
N LYS A 289 -11.24 27.03 5.64
CA LYS A 289 -10.14 26.08 5.84
C LYS A 289 -8.80 26.76 6.10
N GLN A 290 -8.54 27.91 5.48
CA GLN A 290 -7.33 28.70 5.76
C GLN A 290 -7.33 29.23 7.20
N MET A 291 -8.46 29.77 7.68
CA MET A 291 -8.59 30.22 9.07
C MET A 291 -8.38 29.06 10.05
N LEU A 292 -8.99 27.91 9.79
CA LEU A 292 -8.81 26.71 10.61
C LEU A 292 -7.35 26.22 10.62
N LEU A 293 -6.68 26.21 9.46
CA LEU A 293 -5.28 25.83 9.34
C LEU A 293 -4.38 26.78 10.14
N ILE A 294 -4.57 28.10 10.01
CA ILE A 294 -3.80 29.10 10.76
C ILE A 294 -3.99 28.89 12.26
N PHE A 295 -5.22 28.65 12.71
CA PHE A 295 -5.54 28.40 14.11
C PHE A 295 -4.83 27.16 14.66
N ILE A 296 -4.98 26.01 13.99
CA ILE A 296 -4.33 24.74 14.40
C ILE A 296 -2.80 24.87 14.37
N SER A 297 -2.24 25.48 13.31
CA SER A 297 -0.80 25.66 13.17
C SER A 297 -0.23 26.55 14.27
N THR A 298 -0.95 27.61 14.64
CA THR A 298 -0.56 28.50 15.74
C THR A 298 -0.47 27.73 17.06
N ILE A 299 -1.46 26.90 17.38
CA ILE A 299 -1.43 26.07 18.59
C ILE A 299 -0.25 25.09 18.56
N ILE A 300 -0.05 24.40 17.44
CA ILE A 300 1.05 23.43 17.29
C ILE A 300 2.42 24.13 17.45
N LEU A 301 2.60 25.32 16.87
CA LEU A 301 3.85 26.08 16.99
C LEU A 301 4.09 26.56 18.42
N ILE A 302 3.07 27.06 19.10
CA ILE A 302 3.20 27.53 20.49
C ILE A 302 3.49 26.35 21.42
N VAL A 303 2.64 25.32 21.42
CA VAL A 303 2.78 24.17 22.33
C VAL A 303 4.03 23.36 22.01
N GLY A 304 4.25 23.06 20.72
CA GLY A 304 5.42 22.33 20.25
C GLY A 304 6.72 23.11 20.50
N GLY A 305 6.71 24.43 20.30
CA GLY A 305 7.86 25.29 20.55
C GLY A 305 8.21 25.39 22.03
N ILE A 306 7.22 25.58 22.90
CA ILE A 306 7.43 25.58 24.37
C ILE A 306 7.99 24.22 24.81
N PHE A 307 7.41 23.11 24.34
CA PHE A 307 7.88 21.77 24.68
C PHE A 307 9.34 21.54 24.24
N TRP A 308 9.68 21.94 23.02
CA TRP A 308 11.03 21.85 22.49
C TRP A 308 12.04 22.66 23.31
N ILE A 309 11.72 23.89 23.69
CA ILE A 309 12.57 24.78 24.49
C ILE A 309 12.72 24.29 25.94
N ALA A 310 11.67 23.68 26.50
CA ALA A 310 11.64 23.24 27.89
C ALA A 310 12.41 21.92 28.12
N VAL A 311 12.26 20.94 27.22
CA VAL A 311 12.87 19.60 27.39
C VAL A 311 14.31 19.56 26.88
N ARG A 312 14.63 20.26 25.78
CA ARG A 312 15.98 20.39 25.20
C ARG A 312 16.71 19.07 24.92
N ASP A 313 15.99 18.01 24.61
CA ASP A 313 16.58 16.74 24.18
C ASP A 313 16.38 16.49 22.66
N GLU A 314 17.08 15.46 22.15
CA GLU A 314 16.98 15.06 20.75
C GLU A 314 15.57 14.58 20.41
N ALA A 315 14.92 13.89 21.34
CA ALA A 315 13.55 13.40 21.15
C ALA A 315 12.55 14.54 20.96
N ALA A 316 12.60 15.61 21.76
CA ALA A 316 11.74 16.78 21.61
C ALA A 316 11.99 17.50 20.29
N THR A 317 13.24 17.54 19.81
CA THR A 317 13.58 18.09 18.49
C THR A 317 12.92 17.29 17.37
N ILE A 318 13.01 15.95 17.42
CA ILE A 318 12.36 15.07 16.44
C ILE A 318 10.83 15.25 16.48
N VAL A 319 10.23 15.28 17.67
CA VAL A 319 8.78 15.50 17.84
C VAL A 319 8.37 16.85 17.24
N PHE A 320 9.13 17.92 17.48
CA PHE A 320 8.83 19.23 16.92
C PHE A 320 8.93 19.23 15.38
N ILE A 321 9.94 18.58 14.81
CA ILE A 321 10.06 18.41 13.35
C ILE A 321 8.85 17.63 12.80
N CYS A 322 8.41 16.56 13.46
CA CYS A 322 7.21 15.82 13.08
C CYS A 322 5.96 16.70 13.12
N LEU A 323 5.82 17.57 14.12
CA LEU A 323 4.72 18.53 14.22
C LEU A 323 4.75 19.57 13.08
N LEU A 324 5.93 20.07 12.70
CA LEU A 324 6.09 20.94 11.53
C LEU A 324 5.71 20.20 10.23
N GLY A 325 6.10 18.93 10.10
CA GLY A 325 5.69 18.07 9.00
C GLY A 325 4.18 17.88 8.94
N LEU A 326 3.51 17.74 10.09
CA LEU A 326 2.05 17.67 10.18
C LEU A 326 1.38 18.98 9.73
N ILE A 327 1.91 20.14 10.12
CA ILE A 327 1.42 21.45 9.64
C ILE A 327 1.51 21.51 8.11
N ALA A 328 2.67 21.14 7.54
CA ALA A 328 2.87 21.13 6.09
C ALA A 328 1.87 20.21 5.38
N LEU A 329 1.63 19.01 5.93
CA LEU A 329 0.64 18.07 5.40
C LEU A 329 -0.78 18.64 5.47
N LEU A 330 -1.19 19.22 6.60
CA LEU A 330 -2.50 19.86 6.76
C LEU A 330 -2.67 21.05 5.81
N ALA A 331 -1.61 21.81 5.56
CA ALA A 331 -1.63 22.92 4.61
C ALA A 331 -1.88 22.43 3.18
N VAL A 332 -1.22 21.35 2.77
CA VAL A 332 -1.47 20.70 1.46
C VAL A 332 -2.94 20.28 1.37
N ILE A 333 -3.50 19.62 2.38
CA ILE A 333 -4.91 19.17 2.38
C ILE A 333 -5.87 20.36 2.31
N ALA A 334 -5.63 21.41 3.12
CA ALA A 334 -6.47 22.60 3.19
C ALA A 334 -6.54 23.36 1.85
N ILE A 335 -5.48 23.31 1.05
CA ILE A 335 -5.42 23.94 -0.29
C ILE A 335 -5.96 22.98 -1.36
N LEU A 336 -5.53 21.72 -1.33
CA LEU A 336 -5.80 20.75 -2.39
C LEU A 336 -7.28 20.36 -2.45
N VAL A 337 -7.93 20.15 -1.31
CA VAL A 337 -9.34 19.70 -1.28
C VAL A 337 -10.29 20.74 -1.89
N PRO A 338 -10.32 22.02 -1.46
CA PRO A 338 -11.16 23.04 -2.10
C PRO A 338 -10.85 23.20 -3.59
N TRP A 339 -9.57 23.13 -3.98
CA TRP A 339 -9.17 23.29 -5.36
C TRP A 339 -9.66 22.14 -6.26
N LEU A 340 -9.59 20.90 -5.76
CA LEU A 340 -10.14 19.73 -6.45
C LEU A 340 -11.67 19.83 -6.56
N ASN A 341 -12.36 20.25 -5.49
CA ASN A 341 -13.81 20.48 -5.51
C ASN A 341 -14.20 21.54 -6.53
N TYR A 342 -13.51 22.68 -6.53
CA TYR A 342 -13.71 23.76 -7.50
C TYR A 342 -13.51 23.28 -8.94
N ARG A 343 -12.39 22.59 -9.22
CA ARG A 343 -12.09 22.05 -10.56
C ARG A 343 -13.08 20.99 -11.02
N ARG A 344 -13.64 20.20 -10.10
CA ARG A 344 -14.69 19.23 -10.42
C ARG A 344 -15.98 19.98 -10.75
N ASN A 345 -16.38 20.92 -9.91
CA ASN A 345 -17.66 21.60 -10.01
C ASN A 345 -17.78 22.46 -11.28
N ILE A 346 -16.70 23.14 -11.68
CA ILE A 346 -16.70 24.00 -12.89
C ILE A 346 -16.80 23.22 -14.21
N LYS A 347 -16.47 21.92 -14.21
CA LYS A 347 -16.50 21.08 -15.42
C LYS A 347 -17.87 20.46 -15.69
N GLN A 348 -18.80 20.57 -14.75
CA GLN A 348 -20.11 19.94 -14.81
C GLN A 348 -21.21 20.98 -15.04
N THR A 349 -22.36 20.53 -15.52
CA THR A 349 -23.46 21.38 -16.03
C THR A 349 -24.31 22.04 -14.94
N GLY A 350 -23.96 21.89 -13.65
CA GLY A 350 -24.78 22.41 -12.57
C GLY A 350 -26.15 21.74 -12.58
N GLU A 351 -26.19 20.44 -12.27
CA GLU A 351 -27.45 19.69 -12.17
C GLU A 351 -27.70 19.30 -10.71
N ILE A 352 -28.92 19.55 -10.24
CA ILE A 352 -29.32 19.31 -8.86
C ILE A 352 -30.63 18.53 -8.85
N PHE A 353 -30.64 17.39 -8.16
CA PHE A 353 -31.86 16.62 -7.88
C PHE A 353 -32.08 16.62 -6.37
N ILE A 354 -33.22 17.14 -5.93
CA ILE A 354 -33.58 17.24 -4.51
C ILE A 354 -34.65 16.20 -4.24
N GLY A 355 -34.42 15.25 -3.34
CA GLY A 355 -35.42 14.26 -2.92
C GLY A 355 -35.74 14.38 -1.44
N GLU A 356 -36.70 13.59 -0.96
CA GLU A 356 -37.10 13.58 0.46
C GLU A 356 -36.00 13.07 1.40
N ASN A 357 -35.12 12.19 0.90
CA ASN A 357 -34.14 11.47 1.72
C ASN A 357 -32.68 11.92 1.47
N GLY A 358 -32.48 12.85 0.55
CA GLY A 358 -31.16 13.32 0.16
C GLY A 358 -31.19 14.24 -1.05
N VAL A 359 -30.01 14.73 -1.44
CA VAL A 359 -29.79 15.57 -2.61
C VAL A 359 -28.60 15.05 -3.41
N TYR A 360 -28.74 15.06 -4.73
CA TYR A 360 -27.63 15.01 -5.67
C TYR A 360 -27.32 16.44 -6.10
N LEU A 361 -26.13 16.92 -5.78
CA LEU A 361 -25.67 18.28 -6.06
C LEU A 361 -24.40 18.20 -6.93
N ASN A 362 -24.57 18.29 -8.24
CA ASN A 362 -23.45 18.36 -9.20
C ASN A 362 -22.37 17.30 -8.93
N GLY A 363 -22.80 16.03 -8.94
CA GLY A 363 -21.95 14.88 -8.65
C GLY A 363 -21.75 14.59 -7.16
N ALA A 364 -22.00 15.53 -6.23
CA ALA A 364 -21.98 15.22 -4.80
C ALA A 364 -23.31 14.59 -4.37
N VAL A 365 -23.24 13.59 -3.50
CA VAL A 365 -24.41 12.88 -2.97
C VAL A 365 -24.47 13.09 -1.48
N HIS A 366 -25.59 13.61 -1.00
CA HIS A 366 -25.86 13.76 0.42
C HIS A 366 -27.15 13.04 0.76
N THR A 367 -27.12 12.23 1.81
CA THR A 367 -28.26 11.45 2.28
C THR A 367 -28.44 11.71 3.77
N TRP A 368 -29.64 12.10 4.17
CA TRP A 368 -29.98 12.37 5.58
C TRP A 368 -30.92 11.32 6.17
N ARG A 369 -31.14 10.19 5.49
CA ARG A 369 -31.86 9.01 6.05
C ARG A 369 -30.99 7.77 6.20
N LEU A 370 -29.67 7.94 6.30
CA LEU A 370 -28.69 6.87 6.41
C LEU A 370 -28.16 6.76 7.85
N LEU A 371 -28.36 5.60 8.49
CA LEU A 371 -27.76 5.21 9.78
C LEU A 371 -27.76 6.32 10.85
N GLY A 372 -28.96 6.70 11.32
CA GLY A 372 -29.11 7.67 12.40
C GLY A 372 -28.92 9.13 11.98
N SER A 373 -28.69 9.41 10.69
CA SER A 373 -28.77 10.76 10.17
C SER A 373 -30.21 11.27 10.14
N ARG A 374 -30.38 12.59 10.31
CA ARG A 374 -31.66 13.28 10.09
C ARG A 374 -31.43 14.74 9.76
N ILE A 375 -32.42 15.39 9.14
CA ILE A 375 -32.43 16.84 9.00
C ILE A 375 -32.63 17.45 10.40
N GLU A 376 -31.82 18.45 10.74
CA GLU A 376 -32.00 19.27 11.94
C GLU A 376 -32.56 20.65 11.57
N VAL A 377 -32.09 21.24 10.46
CA VAL A 377 -32.53 22.56 9.98
C VAL A 377 -32.67 22.53 8.46
N CYS A 378 -33.76 23.11 7.95
CA CYS A 378 -33.96 23.40 6.54
C CYS A 378 -34.58 24.80 6.44
N GLU A 379 -33.82 25.77 5.94
CA GLU A 379 -34.24 27.17 5.86
C GLU A 379 -33.71 27.85 4.59
N ARG A 380 -34.30 29.00 4.25
CA ARG A 380 -33.80 29.85 3.17
C ARG A 380 -32.70 30.76 3.73
N GLN A 381 -31.56 30.82 3.06
CA GLN A 381 -30.47 31.73 3.38
C GLN A 381 -30.16 32.62 2.17
N GLU A 382 -29.97 33.92 2.38
CA GLU A 382 -29.73 34.89 1.28
C GLU A 382 -28.25 35.17 1.03
N GLU A 383 -27.39 35.01 2.03
CA GLU A 383 -25.95 35.24 1.93
C GLU A 383 -25.15 33.92 1.95
N PRO A 384 -24.09 33.76 1.13
CA PRO A 384 -23.57 34.71 0.14
C PRO A 384 -24.39 34.78 -1.16
N PHE A 385 -25.34 33.86 -1.35
CA PHE A 385 -26.32 33.85 -2.43
C PHE A 385 -27.60 33.13 -1.95
N SER A 386 -28.73 33.37 -2.63
CA SER A 386 -30.00 32.73 -2.26
C SER A 386 -29.92 31.21 -2.42
N CYS A 387 -30.03 30.50 -1.30
CA CYS A 387 -29.90 29.05 -1.24
C CYS A 387 -30.84 28.43 -0.20
N ILE A 388 -31.12 27.14 -0.38
CA ILE A 388 -31.68 26.29 0.66
C ILE A 388 -30.52 25.81 1.53
N HIS A 389 -30.50 26.26 2.78
CA HIS A 389 -29.56 25.87 3.80
C HIS A 389 -30.10 24.63 4.53
N ILE A 390 -29.45 23.48 4.32
CA ILE A 390 -29.81 22.21 4.96
C ILE A 390 -28.69 21.82 5.92
N VAL A 391 -29.03 21.70 7.20
CA VAL A 391 -28.16 21.11 8.22
C VAL A 391 -28.73 19.75 8.59
N TYR A 392 -27.98 18.70 8.35
CA TYR A 392 -28.34 17.34 8.76
C TYR A 392 -27.29 16.77 9.70
N SER A 393 -27.73 16.07 10.74
CA SER A 393 -26.83 15.39 11.66
C SER A 393 -26.54 13.98 11.19
N TYR A 394 -25.41 13.42 11.62
CA TYR A 394 -25.05 12.01 11.48
C TYR A 394 -24.24 11.56 12.69
N TRP A 395 -24.21 10.25 12.93
CA TRP A 395 -23.52 9.70 14.09
C TRP A 395 -22.01 9.65 13.84
N MET A 396 -21.24 10.15 14.78
CA MET A 396 -19.79 10.04 14.82
C MET A 396 -19.36 9.41 16.15
N MET A 397 -18.38 8.52 16.10
CA MET A 397 -17.74 7.96 17.28
C MET A 397 -16.43 8.71 17.54
N ALA A 398 -16.24 9.21 18.76
CA ALA A 398 -14.94 9.72 19.21
C ALA A 398 -14.63 9.33 20.66
N GLY A 399 -13.34 9.41 21.00
CA GLY A 399 -12.82 9.18 22.35
C GLY A 399 -12.54 7.70 22.68
N ARG A 400 -11.92 7.48 23.86
CA ARG A 400 -11.49 6.15 24.33
C ARG A 400 -12.65 5.21 24.70
N ILE A 401 -13.86 5.74 24.93
CA ILE A 401 -15.03 4.99 25.43
C ILE A 401 -16.09 4.78 24.31
N LEU A 402 -15.76 5.00 23.03
CA LEU A 402 -16.72 4.93 21.92
C LEU A 402 -17.98 5.78 22.20
N TYR A 403 -17.77 7.05 22.57
CA TYR A 403 -18.89 7.96 22.80
C TYR A 403 -19.50 8.36 21.45
N PHE A 404 -20.79 8.06 21.29
CA PHE A 404 -21.57 8.45 20.12
C PHE A 404 -22.09 9.87 20.30
N TYR A 405 -21.71 10.77 19.42
CA TYR A 405 -22.27 12.11 19.34
C TYR A 405 -22.73 12.40 17.92
N ARG A 406 -23.57 13.43 17.80
CA ARG A 406 -24.07 13.88 16.52
C ARG A 406 -23.15 14.96 15.98
N ASN A 407 -22.66 14.75 14.77
CA ASN A 407 -21.98 15.79 14.02
C ASN A 407 -22.91 16.33 12.94
N ASN A 408 -22.78 17.60 12.60
CA ASN A 408 -23.61 18.26 11.61
C ASN A 408 -22.85 18.39 10.29
N ALA A 409 -23.55 18.14 9.19
CA ALA A 409 -23.11 18.46 7.84
C ALA A 409 -24.04 19.54 7.28
N VAL A 410 -23.44 20.52 6.61
CA VAL A 410 -24.14 21.67 6.03
C VAL A 410 -24.11 21.53 4.51
N ILE A 411 -25.26 21.73 3.87
CA ILE A 411 -25.41 21.78 2.42
C ILE A 411 -26.08 23.09 2.06
N ARG A 412 -25.56 23.78 1.04
CA ARG A 412 -26.16 24.97 0.45
C ARG A 412 -26.58 24.64 -0.97
N ILE A 413 -27.89 24.64 -1.22
CA ILE A 413 -28.44 24.36 -2.55
C ILE A 413 -28.86 25.70 -3.18
N PRO A 414 -28.18 26.21 -4.21
CA PRO A 414 -28.54 27.50 -4.82
C PRO A 414 -29.99 27.47 -5.33
N ILE A 415 -30.74 28.56 -5.19
CA ILE A 415 -32.11 28.65 -5.70
C ILE A 415 -32.07 29.38 -7.05
N PRO A 416 -32.54 28.78 -8.16
CA PRO A 416 -32.69 29.49 -9.43
C PRO A 416 -33.67 30.66 -9.27
N LYS A 417 -33.41 31.78 -9.94
CA LYS A 417 -34.21 33.02 -9.80
C LYS A 417 -35.70 32.83 -10.12
N ASP A 418 -36.03 31.89 -10.98
CA ASP A 418 -37.39 31.56 -11.42
C ASP A 418 -38.08 30.48 -10.55
N LYS A 419 -37.39 29.93 -9.56
CA LYS A 419 -37.84 28.76 -8.77
C LYS A 419 -38.04 29.04 -7.27
N GLU A 420 -38.17 30.30 -6.87
CA GLU A 420 -38.31 30.67 -5.46
C GLU A 420 -39.53 30.02 -4.77
N ASP A 421 -40.67 29.95 -5.45
CA ASP A 421 -41.88 29.37 -4.86
C ASP A 421 -41.81 27.83 -4.79
N GLU A 422 -41.10 27.20 -5.73
CA GLU A 422 -40.79 25.78 -5.65
C GLU A 422 -39.86 25.49 -4.47
N ALA A 423 -38.84 26.33 -4.24
CA ALA A 423 -37.94 26.23 -3.10
C ALA A 423 -38.69 26.34 -1.75
N LYS A 424 -39.66 27.25 -1.62
CA LYS A 424 -40.51 27.36 -0.41
C LYS A 424 -41.29 26.07 -0.15
N LYS A 425 -41.85 25.44 -1.19
CA LYS A 425 -42.56 24.16 -1.08
C LYS A 425 -41.64 23.04 -0.60
N ILE A 426 -40.44 22.95 -1.19
CA ILE A 426 -39.41 21.97 -0.79
C ILE A 426 -39.05 22.14 0.68
N ILE A 427 -38.75 23.37 1.12
CA ILE A 427 -38.44 23.67 2.52
C ILE A 427 -39.58 23.18 3.43
N SER A 428 -40.83 23.56 3.11
CA SER A 428 -41.98 23.12 3.93
C SER A 428 -42.17 21.60 3.96
N THR A 429 -41.81 20.89 2.88
CA THR A 429 -41.90 19.42 2.82
C THR A 429 -40.81 18.78 3.68
N LEU A 430 -39.57 19.26 3.57
CA LEU A 430 -38.43 18.72 4.30
C LEU A 430 -38.43 19.06 5.80
N THR A 431 -39.09 20.15 6.21
CA THR A 431 -39.23 20.51 7.62
C THR A 431 -40.33 19.69 8.32
N ASN A 432 -41.34 19.22 7.58
CA ASN A 432 -42.50 18.51 8.15
C ASN A 432 -42.40 16.98 8.11
N GLY A 433 -41.48 16.41 7.32
CA GLY A 433 -41.27 14.97 7.18
C GLY A 433 -40.13 14.45 8.06
#